data_AF-A0A935V411-F1
#
_entry.id   AF-A0A935V411-F1
#
_cell.length_a   1.000
_cell.length_b   1.000
_cell.length_c   1.000
_cell.angle_alpha   90.00
_cell.angle_beta   90.00
_cell.angle_gamma   90.00
#
_symmetry.space_group_name_H-M   'P 1'
#
loop_
_entity.id
_entity.type
_entity.pdbx_description
1 polymer ?
#
loop_
_entity_poly.entity_id
_entity_poly.type
_entity_poly.pdbx_seq_one_letter_code
_entity_poly.pdbx_strand_id
1 'polypeptide(L)'
;MRTTVTLDDELLADVEQLSGIRDRSQLLREALLEMRHRLLPSGWHCSPVRSLRSWRRRAADRLVSFRSRRPTPIRPRSDQRQIDERLADTSVWVDYMRRENAPIVDQLKLGDVVMHDYVIGEIVLGGVSTTKLAMLKQMRRCHCASHEEVMHLIAERRLGGRGLGYVDSHLLAAALIDRLQLWTLDTSLQQVAHEFGCGLKEH
;
A
#
# COMPACT_ATOMS: atom_id res chain seq x y z
N MET A 1 -11.98 -3.44 -1.83
CA MET A 1 -12.17 -3.36 -0.37
C MET A 1 -11.35 -4.51 0.18
N ARG A 2 -10.22 -4.21 0.86
CA ARG A 2 -9.44 -5.23 1.55
C ARG A 2 -10.30 -5.68 2.73
N THR A 3 -10.96 -6.82 2.61
CA THR A 3 -11.73 -7.41 3.70
C THR A 3 -10.75 -8.24 4.51
N THR A 4 -10.61 -7.97 5.80
CA THR A 4 -9.88 -8.87 6.70
C THR A 4 -10.66 -10.17 6.76
N VAL A 5 -10.13 -11.22 6.12
CA VAL A 5 -10.67 -12.57 6.24
C VAL A 5 -9.97 -13.21 7.44
N THR A 6 -10.70 -13.33 8.54
CA THR A 6 -10.24 -14.13 9.67
C THR A 6 -10.51 -15.59 9.33
N LEU A 7 -9.45 -16.38 9.23
CA LEU A 7 -9.54 -17.84 9.12
C LEU A 7 -9.35 -18.44 10.51
N ASP A 8 -10.06 -19.53 10.75
CA ASP A 8 -9.91 -20.33 11.97
C ASP A 8 -8.46 -20.87 12.08
N ASP A 9 -7.85 -20.72 13.25
CA ASP A 9 -6.46 -21.17 13.49
C ASP A 9 -6.34 -22.70 13.44
N GLU A 10 -7.38 -23.46 13.78
CA GLU A 10 -7.41 -24.92 13.67
C GLU A 10 -7.43 -25.34 12.19
N LEU A 11 -8.28 -24.70 11.38
CA LEU A 11 -8.32 -24.91 9.94
C LEU A 11 -6.98 -24.55 9.27
N LEU A 12 -6.34 -23.47 9.72
CA LEU A 12 -5.03 -23.09 9.23
C LEU A 12 -3.97 -24.13 9.58
N ALA A 13 -3.95 -24.64 10.80
CA ALA A 13 -3.00 -25.67 11.22
C ALA A 13 -3.14 -26.96 10.39
N ASP A 14 -4.36 -27.40 10.15
CA ASP A 14 -4.65 -28.59 9.33
C ASP A 14 -4.16 -28.41 7.88
N VAL A 15 -4.48 -27.26 7.26
CA VAL A 15 -4.09 -27.00 5.87
C VAL A 15 -2.59 -26.76 5.76
N GLU A 16 -1.94 -26.17 6.77
CA GLU A 16 -0.47 -26.07 6.84
C GLU A 16 0.18 -27.46 6.88
N GLN A 17 -0.38 -28.40 7.66
CA GLN A 17 0.13 -29.76 7.75
C GLN A 17 -0.03 -30.54 6.44
N LEU A 18 -1.14 -30.31 5.71
CA LEU A 18 -1.46 -31.00 4.46
C LEU A 18 -0.73 -30.42 3.24
N SER A 19 -0.61 -29.09 3.17
CA SER A 19 -0.04 -28.39 2.01
C SER A 19 1.45 -28.05 2.16
N GLY A 20 1.97 -28.01 3.39
CA GLY A 20 3.30 -27.50 3.72
C GLY A 20 3.44 -25.97 3.59
N ILE A 21 2.37 -25.25 3.21
CA ILE A 21 2.37 -23.80 3.01
C ILE A 21 2.07 -23.11 4.34
N ARG A 22 3.06 -22.45 4.93
CA ARG A 22 2.91 -21.69 6.20
C ARG A 22 2.48 -20.24 6.01
N ASP A 23 2.58 -19.72 4.79
CA ASP A 23 2.19 -18.35 4.50
C ASP A 23 0.67 -18.28 4.28
N ARG A 24 -0.04 -17.62 5.20
CA ARG A 24 -1.51 -17.51 5.18
C ARG A 24 -2.04 -16.89 3.87
N SER A 25 -1.33 -15.93 3.29
CA SER A 25 -1.73 -15.29 2.03
C SER A 25 -1.52 -16.21 0.83
N GLN A 26 -0.42 -16.96 0.80
CA GLN A 26 -0.17 -18.00 -0.20
C GLN A 26 -1.20 -19.12 -0.10
N LEU A 27 -1.52 -19.58 1.12
CA LEU A 27 -2.51 -20.62 1.38
C LEU A 27 -3.91 -20.19 0.88
N LEU A 28 -4.33 -18.97 1.21
CA LEU A 28 -5.57 -18.38 0.69
C LEU A 28 -5.57 -18.30 -0.85
N ARG A 29 -4.45 -17.89 -1.45
CA ARG A 29 -4.32 -17.78 -2.90
C ARG A 29 -4.50 -19.14 -3.57
N GLU A 30 -3.76 -20.17 -3.13
CA GLU A 30 -3.84 -21.52 -3.69
C GLU A 30 -5.23 -22.12 -3.50
N ALA A 31 -5.83 -21.94 -2.31
CA ALA A 31 -7.20 -22.38 -2.04
C ALA A 31 -8.21 -21.73 -2.99
N LEU A 32 -8.11 -20.43 -3.25
CA LEU A 32 -8.99 -19.72 -4.19
C LEU A 32 -8.77 -20.14 -5.65
N LEU A 33 -7.52 -20.43 -6.04
CA LEU A 33 -7.19 -20.94 -7.38
C LEU A 33 -7.78 -22.33 -7.62
N GLU A 34 -7.65 -23.21 -6.64
CA GLU A 34 -8.22 -24.57 -6.67
C GLU A 34 -9.75 -24.51 -6.70
N MET A 35 -10.35 -23.66 -5.85
CA MET A 35 -11.80 -23.48 -5.83
C MET A 35 -12.33 -22.93 -7.16
N ARG A 36 -11.59 -22.01 -7.80
CA ARG A 36 -11.90 -21.52 -9.14
C ARG A 36 -11.84 -22.63 -10.19
N HIS A 37 -10.85 -23.54 -10.10
CA HIS A 37 -10.75 -24.67 -11.02
C HIS A 37 -11.93 -25.63 -10.86
N ARG A 38 -12.36 -25.90 -9.62
CA ARG A 38 -13.48 -26.82 -9.35
C ARG A 38 -14.85 -26.26 -9.72
N LEU A 39 -15.03 -24.94 -9.60
CA LEU A 39 -16.34 -24.30 -9.73
C LEU A 39 -16.64 -23.71 -11.11
N LEU A 40 -15.66 -23.59 -12.02
CA LEU A 40 -15.90 -23.07 -13.36
C LEU A 40 -16.24 -24.19 -14.36
N PRO A 41 -17.47 -24.22 -14.93
CA PRO A 41 -17.73 -25.01 -16.13
C PRO A 41 -16.99 -24.38 -17.32
N SER A 42 -16.57 -25.22 -18.27
CA SER A 42 -15.95 -24.79 -19.53
C SER A 42 -16.82 -23.73 -20.24
N GLY A 43 -16.44 -22.45 -20.17
CA GLY A 43 -17.05 -21.37 -20.97
C GLY A 43 -17.60 -20.13 -20.25
N TRP A 44 -17.39 -19.94 -18.94
CA TRP A 44 -17.89 -18.73 -18.26
C TRP A 44 -16.93 -17.52 -18.31
N HIS A 45 -17.48 -16.33 -18.55
CA HIS A 45 -16.80 -15.03 -18.45
C HIS A 45 -17.48 -14.14 -17.40
N CYS A 46 -16.71 -13.60 -16.44
CA CYS A 46 -17.24 -12.72 -15.38
C CYS A 46 -17.54 -11.31 -15.90
N SER A 47 -18.76 -10.80 -15.63
CA SER A 47 -19.10 -9.38 -15.78
C SER A 47 -18.84 -8.59 -14.49
N PRO A 48 -18.43 -7.31 -14.54
CA PRO A 48 -18.16 -6.51 -13.35
C PRO A 48 -19.45 -5.99 -12.68
N VAL A 49 -19.53 -6.14 -11.37
CA VAL A 49 -20.64 -5.67 -10.52
C VAL A 49 -20.80 -4.14 -10.58
N ARG A 50 -22.04 -3.69 -10.84
CA ARG A 50 -22.47 -2.29 -10.81
C ARG A 50 -22.91 -1.87 -9.39
N SER A 51 -22.28 -0.83 -8.84
CA SER A 51 -22.90 0.49 -8.56
C SER A 51 -22.23 1.23 -7.39
N LEU A 52 -21.37 2.20 -7.74
CA LEU A 52 -20.76 3.20 -6.84
C LEU A 52 -21.43 4.59 -6.99
N ARG A 53 -22.70 4.64 -7.39
CA ARG A 53 -23.35 5.90 -7.80
C ARG A 53 -23.93 6.71 -6.63
N SER A 54 -24.09 6.14 -5.45
CA SER A 54 -24.67 6.83 -4.27
C SER A 54 -23.65 7.62 -3.43
N TRP A 55 -22.35 7.35 -3.58
CA TRP A 55 -21.29 8.10 -2.89
C TRP A 55 -21.04 9.49 -3.51
N ARG A 56 -21.39 9.68 -4.79
CA ARG A 56 -21.03 10.86 -5.60
C ARG A 56 -21.70 12.18 -5.21
N ARG A 57 -22.78 12.17 -4.41
CA ARG A 57 -23.55 13.41 -4.12
C ARG A 57 -23.36 14.00 -2.73
N ARG A 58 -22.73 13.30 -1.78
CA ARG A 58 -22.59 13.82 -0.39
C ARG A 58 -21.18 14.30 -0.03
N ALA A 59 -20.14 13.82 -0.72
CA ALA A 59 -18.77 14.29 -0.50
C ALA A 59 -18.48 15.66 -1.13
N ALA A 60 -19.20 16.04 -2.20
CA ALA A 60 -19.00 17.31 -2.88
C ALA A 60 -19.55 18.52 -2.09
N ASP A 61 -20.62 18.33 -1.30
CA ASP A 61 -21.33 19.42 -0.63
C ASP A 61 -20.72 19.86 0.72
N ARG A 62 -19.69 19.17 1.22
CA ARG A 62 -18.97 19.55 2.46
C ARG A 62 -17.56 20.10 2.26
N LEU A 63 -17.08 20.23 1.03
CA LEU A 63 -15.73 20.72 0.71
C LEU A 63 -15.67 22.19 0.27
N VAL A 64 -16.68 22.99 0.64
CA VAL A 64 -16.67 24.44 0.41
C VAL A 64 -16.43 25.16 1.73
N SER A 65 -15.17 25.17 2.17
CA SER A 65 -14.52 26.28 2.91
C SER A 65 -13.10 25.87 3.34
N PHE A 66 -12.19 25.73 2.37
CA PHE A 66 -10.76 25.83 2.67
C PHE A 66 -10.08 26.74 1.65
N ARG A 67 -10.49 28.01 1.66
CA ARG A 67 -9.66 29.12 1.19
C ARG A 67 -9.16 29.87 2.42
N SER A 68 -7.90 29.64 2.79
CA SER A 68 -6.97 30.60 3.44
C SER A 68 -5.99 29.92 4.40
N ARG A 69 -5.10 29.08 3.88
CA ARG A 69 -3.72 29.08 4.37
C ARG A 69 -2.82 29.23 3.16
N ARG A 70 -2.14 30.37 3.06
CA ARG A 70 -1.03 30.51 2.11
C ARG A 70 -0.01 29.45 2.51
N PRO A 71 0.39 28.53 1.62
CA PRO A 71 1.54 27.69 1.90
C PRO A 71 2.73 28.63 2.16
N THR A 72 3.41 28.41 3.28
CA THR A 72 4.71 29.04 3.56
C THR A 72 5.60 28.85 2.33
N PRO A 73 6.36 29.86 1.89
CA PRO A 73 7.19 29.72 0.70
C PRO A 73 8.21 28.62 0.99
N ILE A 74 7.99 27.46 0.37
CA ILE A 74 8.96 26.38 0.30
C ILE A 74 10.17 27.01 -0.40
N ARG A 75 11.28 27.15 0.34
CA ARG A 75 12.55 27.55 -0.26
C ARG A 75 12.77 26.67 -1.48
N PRO A 76 13.05 27.22 -2.68
CA PRO A 76 13.48 26.38 -3.77
C PRO A 76 14.73 25.66 -3.28
N ARG A 77 14.65 24.32 -3.14
CA ARG A 77 15.84 23.49 -3.10
C ARG A 77 16.49 23.72 -4.45
N SER A 78 17.46 24.63 -4.46
CA SER A 78 18.38 24.81 -5.55
C SER A 78 19.01 23.44 -5.81
N ASP A 79 18.92 23.04 -7.06
CA ASP A 79 19.61 21.95 -7.69
C ASP A 79 18.76 20.71 -7.99
N GLN A 80 18.87 20.32 -9.26
CA GLN A 80 18.13 19.33 -10.01
C GLN A 80 18.47 17.91 -9.52
N ARG A 81 18.30 17.61 -8.23
CA ARG A 81 18.48 16.25 -7.73
C ARG A 81 17.28 15.40 -8.12
N GLN A 82 17.63 14.42 -8.94
CA GLN A 82 16.85 13.28 -9.36
C GLN A 82 16.03 12.66 -8.21
N ILE A 83 14.85 12.16 -8.57
CA ILE A 83 13.84 11.57 -7.69
C ILE A 83 14.38 10.25 -7.13
N ASP A 84 15.26 10.29 -6.14
CA ASP A 84 15.91 9.09 -5.60
C ASP A 84 15.29 8.60 -4.29
N GLU A 85 14.41 9.41 -3.69
CA GLU A 85 13.77 9.08 -2.42
C GLU A 85 12.56 8.15 -2.62
N ARG A 86 12.59 7.00 -1.94
CA ARG A 86 11.62 5.92 -2.13
C ARG A 86 10.80 5.70 -0.87
N LEU A 87 9.49 5.56 -1.02
CA LEU A 87 8.57 5.15 0.04
C LEU A 87 8.28 3.66 -0.11
N ALA A 88 8.78 2.83 0.80
CA ALA A 88 8.46 1.41 0.82
C ALA A 88 7.16 1.16 1.61
N ASP A 89 6.22 0.43 1.01
CA ASP A 89 5.01 -0.03 1.69
C ASP A 89 5.28 -1.23 2.61
N THR A 90 4.25 -1.66 3.35
CA THR A 90 4.36 -2.78 4.29
C THR A 90 4.72 -4.10 3.61
N SER A 91 4.27 -4.33 2.36
CA SER A 91 4.56 -5.59 1.65
C SER A 91 6.06 -5.77 1.38
N VAL A 92 6.75 -4.69 1.01
CA VAL A 92 8.21 -4.67 0.82
C VAL A 92 8.93 -4.97 2.14
N TRP A 93 8.50 -4.33 3.24
CA TRP A 93 9.10 -4.56 4.56
C TRP A 93 8.90 -5.98 5.07
N VAL A 94 7.71 -6.55 4.87
CA VAL A 94 7.42 -7.93 5.26
C VAL A 94 8.29 -8.90 4.47
N ASP A 95 8.44 -8.73 3.15
CA ASP A 95 9.32 -9.57 2.34
C ASP A 95 10.79 -9.47 2.81
N TYR A 96 11.28 -8.24 3.04
CA TYR A 96 12.62 -7.99 3.58
C TYR A 96 12.84 -8.67 4.94
N MET A 97 11.87 -8.58 5.85
CA MET A 97 12.03 -9.14 7.19
C MET A 97 11.96 -10.67 7.22
N ARG A 98 11.26 -11.30 6.26
CA ARG A 98 11.13 -12.76 6.14
C ARG A 98 12.34 -13.41 5.50
N ARG A 99 12.96 -12.71 4.55
CA ARG A 99 14.17 -13.15 3.87
C ARG A 99 15.33 -12.41 4.52
N GLU A 100 15.93 -12.98 5.58
CA GLU A 100 17.03 -12.36 6.35
C GLU A 100 18.28 -11.91 5.52
N ASN A 101 18.27 -12.06 4.19
CA ASN A 101 19.28 -11.60 3.24
C ASN A 101 18.67 -11.29 1.84
N ALA A 102 17.52 -10.60 1.75
CA ALA A 102 16.99 -10.21 0.43
C ALA A 102 17.81 -9.05 -0.19
N PRO A 103 18.33 -9.21 -1.42
CA PRO A 103 19.12 -8.19 -2.12
C PRO A 103 18.34 -6.91 -2.48
N ILE A 104 17.02 -6.94 -2.25
CA ILE A 104 16.06 -5.88 -2.52
C ILE A 104 16.40 -4.59 -1.74
N VAL A 105 16.93 -4.70 -0.52
CA VAL A 105 17.41 -3.55 0.27
C VAL A 105 18.93 -3.37 0.18
N ASP A 106 19.71 -4.40 -0.13
CA ASP A 106 21.18 -4.24 -0.29
C ASP A 106 21.55 -3.32 -1.48
N GLN A 107 20.68 -3.22 -2.49
CA GLN A 107 20.81 -2.21 -3.56
C GLN A 107 20.31 -0.81 -3.15
N LEU A 108 19.55 -0.71 -2.06
CA LEU A 108 19.03 0.54 -1.52
C LEU A 108 19.88 0.97 -0.34
N LYS A 109 20.67 2.03 -0.55
CA LYS A 109 21.29 2.71 0.59
C LYS A 109 20.16 3.11 1.52
N LEU A 110 20.20 2.64 2.78
CA LEU A 110 19.15 2.87 3.79
C LEU A 110 18.75 4.36 3.91
N GLY A 111 19.65 5.28 3.52
CA GLY A 111 19.39 6.72 3.46
C GLY A 111 18.41 7.19 2.37
N ASP A 112 18.14 6.36 1.36
CA ASP A 112 17.28 6.70 0.22
C ASP A 112 15.82 6.26 0.43
N VAL A 113 15.55 5.48 1.47
CA VAL A 113 14.20 4.99 1.82
C VAL A 113 13.59 5.83 2.96
N VAL A 114 12.35 6.25 2.78
CA VAL A 114 11.53 6.91 3.81
C VAL A 114 10.45 6.00 4.36
N MET A 115 10.05 6.31 5.58
CA MET A 115 8.97 5.63 6.29
C MET A 115 7.75 6.54 6.41
N HIS A 116 6.58 5.97 6.16
CA HIS A 116 5.30 6.56 6.53
C HIS A 116 4.83 5.98 7.88
N ASP A 117 4.26 6.80 8.76
CA ASP A 117 3.88 6.36 10.11
C ASP A 117 2.86 5.21 10.10
N TYR A 118 1.97 5.15 9.10
CA TYR A 118 1.03 4.04 8.97
C TYR A 118 1.69 2.71 8.60
N VAL A 119 2.75 2.72 7.79
CA VAL A 119 3.53 1.50 7.47
C VAL A 119 4.17 0.96 8.74
N ILE A 120 4.69 1.85 9.60
CA ILE A 120 5.26 1.46 10.90
C ILE A 120 4.18 0.83 11.79
N GLY A 121 3.00 1.44 11.83
CA GLY A 121 1.85 0.90 12.55
C GLY A 121 1.51 -0.51 12.10
N GLU A 122 1.41 -0.75 10.79
CA GLU A 122 1.14 -2.07 10.22
C GLU A 122 2.25 -3.09 10.56
N ILE A 123 3.52 -2.70 10.45
CA ILE A 123 4.65 -3.57 10.82
C ILE A 123 4.64 -3.93 12.31
N VAL A 124 4.40 -2.93 13.18
CA VAL A 124 4.35 -3.15 14.64
C VAL A 124 3.21 -4.11 15.00
N LEU A 125 2.04 -3.95 14.37
CA LEU A 125 0.90 -4.86 14.53
C LEU A 125 1.20 -6.28 14.02
N GLY A 126 2.00 -6.39 12.96
CA GLY A 126 2.42 -7.67 12.38
C GLY A 126 3.45 -8.46 13.21
N GLY A 127 3.96 -7.90 14.30
CA GLY A 127 4.96 -8.52 15.16
C GLY A 127 6.38 -8.28 14.66
N VAL A 128 7.10 -7.37 15.33
CA VAL A 128 8.48 -6.99 15.01
C VAL A 128 9.35 -7.03 16.28
N SER A 129 10.61 -7.45 16.14
CA SER A 129 11.56 -7.44 17.27
C SER A 129 11.89 -6.00 17.71
N THR A 130 12.27 -5.82 18.97
CA THR A 130 12.66 -4.52 19.53
C THR A 130 13.81 -3.87 18.75
N THR A 131 14.79 -4.67 18.30
CA THR A 131 15.91 -4.22 17.48
C THR A 131 15.44 -3.67 16.12
N LYS A 132 14.57 -4.41 15.41
CA LYS A 132 14.02 -3.96 14.12
C LYS A 132 13.14 -2.71 14.29
N LEU A 133 12.37 -2.62 15.38
CA LEU A 133 11.59 -1.42 15.69
C LEU A 133 12.49 -0.20 15.95
N ALA A 134 13.59 -0.36 16.67
CA ALA A 134 14.55 0.72 16.90
C ALA A 134 15.15 1.23 15.58
N MET A 135 15.49 0.32 14.66
CA MET A 135 15.95 0.67 13.30
C MET A 135 14.89 1.49 12.54
N LEU A 136 13.65 1.00 12.48
CA LEU A 136 12.56 1.70 11.77
C LEU A 136 12.26 3.09 12.37
N LYS A 137 12.47 3.27 13.67
CA LYS A 137 12.32 4.57 14.35
C LYS A 137 13.40 5.59 13.98
N GLN A 138 14.57 5.14 13.53
CA GLN A 138 15.68 5.99 13.12
C GLN A 138 15.58 6.44 11.65
N MET A 139 14.73 5.80 10.85
CA MET A 139 14.53 6.14 9.45
C MET A 139 13.80 7.48 9.27
N ARG A 140 14.16 8.21 8.21
CA ARG A 140 13.52 9.47 7.85
C ARG A 140 12.02 9.25 7.58
N ARG A 141 11.20 10.19 8.05
CA ARG A 141 9.76 10.20 7.84
C ARG A 141 9.38 11.00 6.60
N CYS A 142 8.42 10.50 5.83
CA CYS A 142 7.71 11.30 4.83
C CYS A 142 6.51 12.01 5.47
N HIS A 143 5.86 12.86 4.69
CA HIS A 143 4.63 13.53 5.05
C HIS A 143 3.51 12.53 5.37
N CYS A 144 2.74 12.81 6.41
CA CYS A 144 1.52 12.08 6.74
C CYS A 144 0.34 12.97 6.32
N ALA A 145 -0.27 12.64 5.18
CA ALA A 145 -1.37 13.42 4.64
C ALA A 145 -2.55 13.45 5.64
N SER A 146 -3.19 14.61 5.74
CA SER A 146 -4.40 14.75 6.54
C SER A 146 -5.53 13.88 5.99
N HIS A 147 -6.51 13.57 6.85
CA HIS A 147 -7.73 12.87 6.42
C HIS A 147 -8.39 13.58 5.23
N GLU A 148 -8.47 14.92 5.24
CA GLU A 148 -9.10 15.69 4.17
C GLU A 148 -8.34 15.60 2.85
N GLU A 149 -7.00 15.67 2.87
CA GLU A 149 -6.17 15.49 1.67
C GLU A 149 -6.35 14.10 1.06
N VAL A 150 -6.41 13.07 1.89
CA VAL A 150 -6.63 11.69 1.42
C VAL A 150 -8.04 11.51 0.87
N MET A 151 -9.06 12.05 1.54
CA MET A 151 -10.44 12.00 1.04
C MET A 151 -10.59 12.77 -0.28
N HIS A 152 -9.89 13.90 -0.41
CA HIS A 152 -9.82 14.65 -1.66
C HIS A 152 -9.17 13.82 -2.77
N LEU A 153 -8.01 13.21 -2.52
CA LEU A 153 -7.32 12.34 -3.47
C LEU A 153 -8.22 11.17 -3.91
N ILE A 154 -8.87 10.49 -2.97
CA ILE A 154 -9.77 9.37 -3.24
C ILE A 154 -10.91 9.79 -4.18
N ALA A 155 -11.50 10.97 -3.94
CA ALA A 155 -12.60 11.49 -4.74
C ALA A 155 -12.13 11.96 -6.13
N GLU A 156 -11.08 12.78 -6.17
CA GLU A 156 -10.55 13.39 -7.39
C GLU A 156 -10.01 12.32 -8.35
N ARG A 157 -9.19 11.40 -7.84
CA ARG A 157 -8.54 10.34 -8.63
C ARG A 157 -9.35 9.05 -8.71
N ARG A 158 -10.58 9.05 -8.17
CA ARG A 158 -11.53 7.92 -8.22
C ARG A 158 -10.92 6.60 -7.76
N LEU A 159 -10.27 6.62 -6.59
CA LEU A 159 -9.59 5.44 -6.04
C LEU A 159 -10.54 4.32 -5.59
N GLY A 160 -11.81 4.65 -5.36
CA GLY A 160 -12.82 3.68 -4.93
C GLY A 160 -12.98 2.52 -5.92
N GLY A 161 -12.91 1.29 -5.40
CA GLY A 161 -13.09 0.06 -6.19
C GLY A 161 -11.83 -0.45 -6.90
N ARG A 162 -10.68 0.21 -6.73
CA ARG A 162 -9.41 -0.16 -7.39
C ARG A 162 -8.57 -1.19 -6.63
N GLY A 163 -9.18 -1.94 -5.71
CA GLY A 163 -8.45 -2.90 -4.86
C GLY A 163 -7.68 -2.28 -3.68
N LEU A 164 -7.54 -0.95 -3.63
CA LEU A 164 -6.78 -0.25 -2.59
C LEU A 164 -7.51 -0.16 -1.24
N GLY A 165 -6.74 -0.22 -0.17
CA GLY A 165 -7.10 0.14 1.20
C GLY A 165 -6.92 1.63 1.49
N TYR A 166 -7.34 2.03 2.69
CA TYR A 166 -7.22 3.43 3.13
C TYR A 166 -5.75 3.81 3.41
N VAL A 167 -4.96 2.89 3.97
CA VAL A 167 -3.51 3.10 4.16
C VAL A 167 -2.82 3.28 2.81
N ASP A 168 -3.13 2.45 1.81
CA ASP A 168 -2.60 2.60 0.43
C ASP A 168 -2.88 4.01 -0.14
N SER A 169 -4.05 4.59 0.19
CA SER A 169 -4.41 5.95 -0.22
C SER A 169 -3.59 7.03 0.49
N HIS A 170 -3.23 6.81 1.77
CA HIS A 170 -2.28 7.66 2.49
C HIS A 170 -0.90 7.61 1.87
N LEU A 171 -0.40 6.42 1.50
CA LEU A 171 0.91 6.28 0.87
C LEU A 171 0.97 6.95 -0.50
N LEU A 172 -0.09 6.82 -1.31
CA LEU A 172 -0.20 7.55 -2.58
C LEU A 172 -0.21 9.07 -2.36
N ALA A 173 -0.95 9.56 -1.35
CA ALA A 173 -0.97 10.99 -1.03
C ALA A 173 0.43 11.49 -0.62
N ALA A 174 1.09 10.79 0.29
CA ALA A 174 2.44 11.12 0.72
C ALA A 174 3.43 11.12 -0.45
N ALA A 175 3.38 10.09 -1.30
CA ALA A 175 4.26 9.98 -2.47
C ALA A 175 4.06 11.13 -3.45
N LEU A 176 2.82 11.57 -3.66
CA LEU A 176 2.52 12.69 -4.56
C LEU A 176 2.93 14.05 -3.98
N ILE A 177 2.72 14.28 -2.68
CA ILE A 177 3.06 15.54 -1.99
C ILE A 177 4.58 15.72 -1.92
N ASP A 178 5.28 14.69 -1.47
CA ASP A 178 6.73 14.72 -1.26
C ASP A 178 7.54 14.36 -2.52
N ARG A 179 6.86 14.00 -3.63
CA ARG A 179 7.45 13.57 -4.90
C ARG A 179 8.37 12.35 -4.72
N LEU A 180 7.86 11.33 -4.05
CA LEU A 180 8.57 10.08 -3.76
C LEU A 180 8.23 9.00 -4.79
N GLN A 181 9.12 8.03 -4.94
CA GLN A 181 8.81 6.78 -5.65
C GLN A 181 8.22 5.76 -4.68
N LEU A 182 6.95 5.43 -4.84
CA LEU A 182 6.26 4.40 -4.09
C LEU A 182 6.71 3.03 -4.57
N TRP A 183 7.31 2.28 -3.64
CA TRP A 183 7.77 0.92 -3.82
C TRP A 183 6.84 -0.03 -3.08
N THR A 184 6.25 -0.96 -3.81
CA THR A 184 5.26 -1.91 -3.30
C THR A 184 5.36 -3.22 -4.07
N LEU A 185 5.06 -4.34 -3.40
CA LEU A 185 4.87 -5.66 -4.00
C LEU A 185 3.38 -5.98 -4.24
N ASP A 186 2.48 -5.07 -3.85
CA ASP A 186 1.05 -5.17 -4.11
C ASP A 186 0.74 -4.70 -5.54
N THR A 187 0.25 -5.61 -6.37
CA THR A 187 0.00 -5.36 -7.80
C THR A 187 -1.05 -4.28 -8.04
N SER A 188 -2.06 -4.15 -7.16
CA SER A 188 -3.09 -3.12 -7.30
C SER A 188 -2.52 -1.74 -6.98
N LEU A 189 -1.75 -1.64 -5.89
CA LEU A 189 -1.09 -0.39 -5.51
C LEU A 189 -0.03 0.02 -6.53
N GLN A 190 0.78 -0.93 -7.01
CA GLN A 190 1.80 -0.69 -8.03
C GLN A 190 1.17 -0.09 -9.30
N GLN A 191 0.09 -0.69 -9.80
CA GLN A 191 -0.62 -0.21 -10.99
C GLN A 191 -1.10 1.24 -10.82
N VAL A 192 -1.71 1.57 -9.68
CA VAL A 192 -2.21 2.93 -9.40
C VAL A 192 -1.05 3.92 -9.26
N ALA A 193 0.03 3.52 -8.58
CA ALA A 193 1.21 4.35 -8.40
C ALA A 193 1.86 4.71 -9.74
N HIS A 194 1.98 3.76 -10.66
CA HIS A 194 2.47 4.03 -12.01
C HIS A 194 1.54 4.93 -12.82
N GLU A 195 0.22 4.73 -12.73
CA GLU A 195 -0.76 5.63 -13.36
C GLU A 195 -0.60 7.07 -12.88
N PHE A 196 -0.28 7.26 -11.60
CA PHE A 196 -0.08 8.58 -11.00
C PHE A 196 1.35 9.12 -11.18
N GLY A 197 2.23 8.35 -11.83
CA GLY A 197 3.61 8.74 -12.08
C GLY A 197 4.52 8.70 -10.84
N CYS A 198 4.07 8.10 -9.75
CA CYS A 198 4.83 7.96 -8.51
C CYS A 198 5.27 6.52 -8.22
N GLY A 199 4.98 5.55 -9.09
CA GLY A 199 5.46 4.17 -8.93
C GLY A 199 6.98 4.07 -9.14
N LEU A 200 7.65 3.25 -8.32
CA LEU A 200 9.07 2.92 -8.51
C LEU A 200 9.27 2.31 -9.90
N LYS A 201 10.12 2.93 -10.71
CA LYS A 201 10.48 2.39 -12.02
C LYS A 201 11.50 1.28 -11.82
N GLU A 202 11.19 0.08 -12.30
CA GLU A 202 12.19 -1.00 -12.42
C GLU A 202 13.26 -0.55 -13.43
N HIS A 203 14.53 -0.81 -13.11
CA HIS A 203 15.69 -0.54 -13.96
C HIS A 203 15.90 -1.65 -14.99
#